data_AF-A0A3M1INS8-F1
#
_entry.id   AF-A0A3M1INS8-F1
#
_cell.length_a   1.000
_cell.length_b   1.000
_cell.length_c   1.000
_cell.angle_alpha   90.00
_cell.angle_beta   90.00
_cell.angle_gamma   90.00
#
_symmetry.space_group_name_H-M   'P 1'
#
loop_
_entity.id
_entity.type
_entity.pdbx_description
1 polymer ?
#
loop_
_entity_poly.entity_id
_entity_poly.type
_entity_poly.pdbx_seq_one_letter_code
_entity_poly.pdbx_strand_id
1 'polypeptide(L)' 'MARKTREEAEKTRQHILDAAFTLFARQGFSRTTLQQIAAAAGVTRGAVYWHFKDKVDL' A
#
# COMPACT_ATOMS: atom_id res chain seq x y z
N MET A 1 -9.46 -5.75 -19.15
CA MET A 1 -8.44 -6.22 -18.18
C MET A 1 -9.08 -7.27 -17.30
N ALA A 2 -8.46 -8.44 -17.13
CA ALA A 2 -8.99 -9.49 -16.26
C ALA A 2 -9.01 -9.01 -14.80
N ARG A 3 -10.11 -9.24 -14.09
CA ARG A 3 -10.22 -8.96 -12.65
C ARG A 3 -9.19 -9.85 -11.93
N LYS A 4 -8.26 -9.25 -11.17
CA LYS A 4 -7.35 -10.00 -10.31
C LYS A 4 -8.14 -10.96 -9.42
N THR A 5 -7.58 -12.13 -9.19
CA THR A 5 -8.17 -13.10 -8.26
C THR A 5 -8.19 -12.53 -6.83
N ARG A 6 -9.07 -13.06 -5.98
CA ARG A 6 -9.14 -12.65 -4.57
C ARG A 6 -7.80 -12.87 -3.85
N GLU A 7 -7.08 -13.92 -4.21
CA GLU A 7 -5.78 -14.24 -3.63
C GLU A 7 -4.70 -13.22 -4.03
N GLU A 8 -4.65 -12.81 -5.30
CA GLU A 8 -3.73 -11.76 -5.76
C GLU A 8 -4.04 -10.40 -5.13
N ALA A 9 -5.32 -10.10 -4.91
CA ALA A 9 -5.73 -8.92 -4.18
C ALA A 9 -5.20 -8.94 -2.73
N GLU A 10 -5.34 -10.07 -2.01
CA GLU A 10 -4.84 -10.15 -0.63
C GLU A 10 -3.30 -10.05 -0.57
N LYS A 11 -2.59 -10.70 -1.50
CA LYS A 11 -1.12 -10.55 -1.61
C LYS A 11 -0.71 -9.10 -1.85
N THR A 12 -1.43 -8.40 -2.73
CA THR A 12 -1.19 -6.97 -3.01
C THR A 12 -1.43 -6.14 -1.75
N ARG A 13 -2.51 -6.42 -1.01
CA ARG A 13 -2.85 -5.75 0.24
C ARG A 13 -1.74 -5.93 1.29
N GLN A 14 -1.24 -7.14 1.46
CA GLN A 14 -0.17 -7.44 2.42
C GLN A 14 1.13 -6.71 2.07
N HIS A 15 1.55 -6.70 0.80
CA HIS A 15 2.74 -5.97 0.38
C HIS A 15 2.65 -4.46 0.66
N ILE A 16 1.45 -3.87 0.51
CA ILE A 16 1.23 -2.46 0.85
C ILE A 16 1.42 -2.22 2.35
N LEU A 17 0.90 -3.11 3.21
CA LEU A 17 1.05 -3.01 4.67
C LEU A 17 2.52 -3.17 5.11
N ASP A 18 3.25 -4.13 4.56
CA ASP A 18 4.66 -4.35 4.90
C ASP A 18 5.52 -3.14 4.50
N ALA A 19 5.25 -2.55 3.34
CA ALA A 19 5.90 -1.33 2.88
C ALA A 19 5.54 -0.12 3.76
N ALA A 20 4.27 0.03 4.11
CA ALA A 20 3.80 1.08 5.02
C ALA A 20 4.49 0.99 6.38
N PHE A 21 4.49 -0.20 6.99
CA PHE A 21 5.14 -0.47 8.27
C PHE A 21 6.63 -0.10 8.24
N THR A 22 7.34 -0.54 7.19
CA THR A 22 8.76 -0.23 7.01
C THR A 22 9.03 1.26 6.91
N LEU A 23 8.20 2.00 6.16
CA LEU A 23 8.36 3.45 6.01
C LEU A 23 7.96 4.20 7.28
N PHE A 24 6.88 3.79 7.95
CA PHE A 24 6.47 4.35 9.23
C PHE A 24 7.56 4.20 10.29
N ALA A 25 8.19 3.02 10.37
CA ALA A 25 9.30 2.78 11.29
C ALA A 25 10.54 3.62 10.97
N ARG A 26 10.85 3.84 9.68
CA ARG A 26 12.06 4.57 9.24
C ARG A 26 11.95 6.07 9.38
N GLN A 27 10.80 6.65 9.01
CA GLN A 27 10.65 8.10 8.87
C GLN A 27 9.41 8.67 9.56
N GLY A 28 8.61 7.84 10.23
CA GLY A 28 7.40 8.26 10.92
C GLY A 28 6.17 8.36 10.03
N PHE A 29 5.00 8.30 10.66
CA PHE A 29 3.71 8.35 9.97
C PHE A 29 3.51 9.65 9.18
N SER A 30 3.72 10.81 9.80
CA SER A 30 3.42 12.12 9.19
C SER A 30 4.21 12.38 7.91
N ARG A 31 5.48 11.96 7.85
CA ARG A 31 6.36 12.16 6.68
C ARG A 31 6.19 11.11 5.59
N THR A 32 5.46 10.03 5.86
CA THR A 32 5.19 8.98 4.87
C THR A 32 3.96 9.34 4.04
N THR A 33 4.05 9.17 2.72
CA THR A 33 2.95 9.41 1.78
C THR A 33 2.49 8.10 1.14
N LEU A 34 1.22 8.04 0.72
CA LEU A 34 0.69 6.88 -0.03
C LEU A 34 1.47 6.61 -1.32
N GLN A 35 2.08 7.64 -1.92
CA GLN A 35 2.89 7.48 -3.12
C GLN A 35 4.23 6.79 -2.83
N GLN A 36 4.87 7.10 -1.69
CA GLN A 36 6.07 6.39 -1.25
C GLN A 36 5.76 4.93 -0.92
N ILE A 37 4.62 4.67 -0.27
CA ILE A 37 4.17 3.31 0.06
C ILE A 37 3.89 2.53 -1.23
N ALA A 38 3.18 3.12 -2.18
CA ALA A 38 2.92 2.49 -3.48
C ALA A 38 4.21 2.12 -4.22
N ALA A 39 5.18 3.04 -4.27
CA ALA A 39 6.47 2.81 -4.90
C ALA A 39 7.26 1.70 -4.19
N ALA A 40 7.28 1.69 -2.86
CA ALA A 40 7.96 0.67 -2.06
C ALA A 40 7.30 -0.73 -2.19
N ALA A 41 5.97 -0.78 -2.32
CA ALA A 41 5.21 -2.01 -2.52
C ALA A 41 5.19 -2.48 -4.00
N GLY A 42 5.77 -1.72 -4.93
CA GLY A 42 5.79 -2.07 -6.36
C GLY A 42 4.42 -1.98 -7.04
N VAL A 43 3.54 -1.09 -6.58
CA VAL A 43 2.18 -0.92 -7.08
C VAL A 43 1.89 0.53 -7.48
N THR A 44 0.80 0.75 -8.19
CA THR A 44 0.33 2.11 -8.47
C THR A 44 -0.35 2.72 -7.25
N ARG A 45 -0.36 4.05 -7.15
CA ARG A 45 -1.12 4.75 -6.09
C ARG A 45 -2.62 4.44 -6.15
N GLY A 46 -3.18 4.21 -7.34
CA GLY A 46 -4.57 3.78 -7.51
C GLY A 46 -4.85 2.39 -6.92
N ALA A 47 -3.89 1.46 -6.99
CA ALA A 47 -4.00 0.16 -6.34
C ALA A 47 -4.03 0.30 -4.81
N VAL A 48 -3.26 1.23 -4.24
CA VAL A 48 -3.34 1.52 -2.80
C VAL A 48 -4.73 2.03 -2.42
N TYR A 49 -5.29 2.98 -3.19
CA TYR A 49 -6.65 3.49 -2.96
C TYR A 49 -7.76 2.46 -3.13
N TRP A 50 -7.51 1.39 -3.90
CA TRP A 50 -8.46 0.29 -4.02
C TRP A 50 -8.56 -0.55 -2.74
N HIS A 51 -7.48 -0.63 -1.96
CA HIS A 51 -7.41 -1.38 -0.72
C HIS A 51 -7.67 -0.53 0.53
N PHE A 52 -7.24 0.73 0.51
CA PHE A 52 -7.20 1.62 1.67
C PHE A 52 -7.68 3.00 1.29
N LYS A 53 -8.57 3.59 2.08
CA LYS A 53 -9.15 4.91 1.77
C LYS A 53 -8.11 6.03 1.86
N ASP A 54 -7.25 5.94 2.85
CA ASP A 54 -6.21 6.91 3.13
C ASP A 54 -5.07 6.27 3.92
N LYS A 55 -4.16 7.10 4.45
CA LYS A 55 -3.00 6.63 5.21
C LYS A 55 -3.37 6.15 6.62
N VAL A 56 -4.51 6.58 7.18
CA VAL A 56 -4.99 6.20 8.52
C VAL A 56 -5.64 4.81 8.48
N ASP A 57 -6.14 4.40 7.32
CA ASP A 57 -6.75 3.08 7.07
C ASP A 57 -5.72 1.94 6.84
N LEU A 58 -4.41 2.28 6.74
CA LEU A 58 -3.29 1.32 6.62
C LEU A 58 -2.88 0.75 7.98
#